data_AF-A0A9D8GJE7-F1
#
_entry.id   AF-A0A9D8GJE7-F1
#
_cell.length_a   1.000
_cell.length_b   1.000
_cell.length_c   1.000
_cell.angle_alpha   90.00
_cell.angle_beta   90.00
_cell.angle_gamma   90.00
#
_symmetry.space_group_name_H-M   'P 1'
#
loop_
_entity.id
_entity.type
_entity.pdbx_description
1 polymer ?
#
loop_
_entity_poly.entity_id
_entity_poly.type
_entity_poly.pdbx_seq_one_letter_code
_entity_poly.pdbx_strand_id
1 'polypeptide(L)'
;MSKLAAHVVTQKVDHFVSKDLLDRNAQRQLKQFLEQVELTIFNSNREVIHREIPDLDRDSFIRFAVRVAEARARYVKCGLDVTAKDHVATSTELDRLRVLRLTYEELLASFEATQRIIERGYVNIAQ
;
A
#
# COMPACT_ATOMS: atom_id res chain seq x y z
N MET A 1 48.63 -28.36 4.28
CA MET A 1 47.60 -28.43 3.22
C MET A 1 46.48 -27.48 3.60
N SER A 2 46.36 -26.42 2.81
CA SER A 2 45.44 -25.28 2.94
C SER A 2 43.96 -25.68 2.92
N LYS A 3 43.08 -24.96 3.63
CA LYS A 3 42.06 -24.10 2.98
C LYS A 3 41.13 -23.37 3.97
N LEU A 4 41.15 -22.05 3.79
CA LEU A 4 40.02 -21.10 3.75
C LEU A 4 39.30 -20.74 5.06
N ALA A 5 39.78 -19.63 5.61
CA ALA A 5 39.05 -18.71 6.46
C ALA A 5 37.77 -18.20 5.79
N ALA A 6 36.66 -18.27 6.53
CA ALA A 6 35.51 -17.41 6.31
C ALA A 6 35.38 -16.53 7.56
N HIS A 7 36.08 -15.40 7.58
CA HIS A 7 35.75 -14.30 8.48
C HIS A 7 34.50 -13.63 7.91
N VAL A 8 33.34 -14.05 8.41
CA VAL A 8 32.11 -13.28 8.23
C VAL A 8 32.24 -12.06 9.13
N VAL A 9 32.77 -10.97 8.54
CA VAL A 9 32.64 -9.64 9.12
C VAL A 9 31.17 -9.27 8.99
N THR A 10 30.38 -9.61 10.00
CA THR A 10 29.04 -9.07 10.15
C THR A 10 29.23 -7.60 10.47
N GLN A 11 29.22 -6.77 9.43
CA GLN A 11 29.22 -5.33 9.54
C GLN A 11 27.96 -4.96 10.33
N LYS A 12 28.12 -4.71 11.64
CA LYS A 12 27.10 -4.05 12.45
C LYS A 12 26.85 -2.71 11.78
N VAL A 13 25.75 -2.63 11.03
CA VAL A 13 25.23 -1.38 10.48
C VAL A 13 25.04 -0.46 11.68
N ASP A 14 25.76 0.65 11.69
CA ASP A 14 25.88 1.58 12.81
C ASP A 14 24.50 1.92 13.37
N HIS A 15 24.26 1.37 14.56
CA HIS A 15 23.09 1.66 15.36
C HIS A 15 23.27 3.08 15.90
N PHE A 16 22.59 4.05 15.28
CA PHE A 16 22.11 5.28 15.92
C PHE A 16 23.19 6.12 16.62
N VAL A 17 23.68 7.15 15.94
CA VAL A 17 24.02 8.38 16.66
C VAL A 17 22.73 8.83 17.34
N SER A 18 22.61 8.52 18.63
CA SER A 18 21.44 8.87 19.43
C SER A 18 21.23 10.37 19.31
N LYS A 19 20.00 10.85 19.06
CA LYS A 19 19.71 12.30 18.95
C LYS A 19 20.30 13.10 20.12
N ASP A 20 20.46 12.47 21.27
CA ASP A 20 21.04 13.01 22.50
C ASP A 20 22.56 13.28 22.45
N LEU A 21 23.28 12.73 21.46
CA LEU A 21 24.71 12.99 21.21
C LEU A 21 24.95 14.14 20.23
N LEU A 22 23.91 14.62 19.53
CA LEU A 22 24.01 15.79 18.67
C LEU A 22 24.00 17.06 19.52
N ASP A 23 24.89 18.01 19.21
CA ASP A 23 24.77 19.34 19.79
C ASP A 23 23.44 20.01 19.37
N ARG A 24 23.01 21.03 20.12
CA ARG A 24 21.73 21.71 19.87
C ARG A 24 21.63 22.31 18.46
N ASN A 25 22.74 22.70 17.84
CA ASN A 25 22.75 23.26 16.49
C ASN A 25 22.54 22.16 15.45
N ALA A 26 23.22 21.03 15.60
CA ALA A 26 23.06 19.85 14.74
C ALA A 26 21.64 19.27 14.84
N GLN A 27 21.04 19.24 16.05
CA GLN A 27 19.63 18.86 16.23
C GLN A 27 18.68 19.79 15.47
N ARG A 28 18.91 21.10 15.53
CA ARG A 28 18.10 22.11 14.83
C ARG A 28 18.23 21.99 13.31
N GLN A 29 19.45 21.82 12.80
CA GLN A 29 19.71 21.64 11.37
C GLN A 29 19.05 20.36 10.85
N LEU A 30 19.17 19.25 11.59
CA LEU A 30 18.49 18.00 11.24
C LEU A 30 16.98 18.18 11.20
N LYS A 31 16.39 18.86 12.19
CA LYS A 31 14.95 19.14 12.21
C LYS A 31 14.51 19.94 10.99
N GLN A 32 15.21 21.04 10.68
CA GLN A 32 14.90 21.88 9.51
C GLN A 32 15.03 21.11 8.20
N PHE A 33 16.05 20.26 8.08
CA PHE A 33 16.22 19.40 6.91
C PHE A 33 15.06 18.41 6.76
N LEU A 34 14.65 17.74 7.84
CA LEU A 34 13.52 16.80 7.81
C LEU A 34 12.21 17.51 7.44
N GLU A 35 11.94 18.69 7.99
CA GLU A 35 10.76 19.50 7.64
C GLU A 35 10.78 19.88 6.14
N GLN A 36 11.93 20.27 5.61
CA GLN A 36 12.09 20.61 4.19
C GLN A 36 11.88 19.37 3.29
N VAL A 37 12.40 18.21 3.70
CA VAL A 37 12.21 16.94 3.00
C VAL A 37 10.74 16.54 3.00
N GLU A 38 10.06 16.62 4.14
CA GLU A 38 8.62 16.31 4.27
C GLU A 38 7.77 17.19 3.35
N LEU A 39 8.02 18.51 3.34
CA LEU A 39 7.31 19.45 2.47
C LEU A 39 7.57 19.13 0.98
N THR A 40 8.81 18.80 0.64
CA THR A 40 9.20 18.45 -0.74
C THR A 40 8.50 17.17 -1.20
N ILE A 41 8.48 16.13 -0.35
CA ILE A 41 7.78 14.87 -0.62
C ILE A 41 6.28 15.12 -0.79
N PHE A 42 5.68 15.91 0.10
CA PHE A 42 4.26 16.23 0.02
C PHE A 42 3.89 16.92 -1.31
N ASN A 43 4.64 17.94 -1.71
CA ASN A 43 4.40 18.67 -2.95
C ASN A 43 4.62 17.78 -4.18
N SER A 44 5.68 16.99 -4.20
CA SER A 44 5.96 16.04 -5.29
C SER A 44 4.86 14.98 -5.42
N ASN A 45 4.37 14.44 -4.29
CA ASN A 45 3.28 13.47 -4.32
C ASN A 45 2.00 14.09 -4.86
N ARG A 46 1.65 15.31 -4.44
CA ARG A 46 0.50 16.04 -5.00
C ARG A 46 0.61 16.22 -6.50
N GLU A 47 1.76 16.70 -6.98
CA GLU A 47 1.98 16.95 -8.40
C GLU A 47 1.88 15.67 -9.23
N VAL A 48 2.60 14.63 -8.82
CA VAL A 48 2.64 13.34 -9.55
C VAL A 48 1.26 12.69 -9.53
N ILE A 49 0.60 12.59 -8.38
CA ILE A 49 -0.71 11.92 -8.28
C ILE A 49 -1.77 12.67 -9.11
N HIS A 50 -1.80 14.00 -9.04
CA HIS A 50 -2.75 14.78 -9.82
C HIS A 50 -2.51 14.67 -11.33
N ARG A 51 -1.25 14.51 -11.75
CA ARG A 51 -0.90 14.27 -13.16
C ARG A 51 -1.29 12.87 -13.64
N GLU A 52 -1.01 11.84 -12.85
CA GLU A 52 -1.27 10.45 -13.27
C GLU A 52 -2.75 10.05 -13.14
N ILE A 53 -3.49 10.67 -12.21
CA ILE A 53 -4.90 10.34 -11.92
C ILE A 53 -5.75 11.62 -11.84
N PRO A 54 -5.89 12.37 -12.95
CA PRO A 54 -6.56 13.68 -12.95
C PRO A 54 -8.06 13.59 -12.61
N ASP A 55 -8.69 12.46 -12.89
CA ASP A 55 -10.13 12.24 -12.70
C ASP A 55 -10.48 11.65 -11.31
N LEU A 56 -9.56 11.69 -10.34
CA LEU A 56 -9.85 11.29 -8.97
C LEU A 56 -10.64 12.39 -8.25
N ASP A 57 -11.96 12.23 -8.25
CA ASP A 57 -12.94 13.09 -7.60
C ASP A 57 -13.83 12.28 -6.65
N ARG A 58 -14.79 12.95 -6.00
CA ARG A 58 -15.74 12.31 -5.09
C ARG A 58 -16.51 11.18 -5.76
N ASP A 59 -17.00 11.41 -6.99
CA ASP A 59 -17.87 10.47 -7.67
C ASP A 59 -17.09 9.27 -8.18
N SER A 60 -15.88 9.45 -8.68
CA SER A 60 -14.99 8.38 -9.11
C SER A 60 -14.52 7.53 -7.93
N PHE A 61 -14.26 8.15 -6.78
CA PHE A 61 -13.96 7.42 -5.54
C PHE A 61 -15.16 6.60 -5.02
N ILE A 62 -16.38 7.16 -5.04
CA ILE A 62 -17.61 6.43 -4.70
C ILE A 62 -17.83 5.26 -5.67
N ARG A 63 -17.69 5.49 -6.98
CA ARG A 63 -17.79 4.43 -7.99
C ARG A 63 -16.78 3.31 -7.71
N PHE A 64 -15.55 3.65 -7.33
CA PHE A 64 -14.55 2.66 -6.95
C PHE A 64 -15.01 1.82 -5.74
N ALA A 65 -15.49 2.45 -4.67
CA ALA A 65 -16.03 1.74 -3.51
C ALA A 65 -17.16 0.77 -3.88
N VAL A 66 -18.06 1.19 -4.78
CA VAL A 66 -19.12 0.31 -5.31
C VAL A 66 -18.54 -0.89 -6.05
N ARG A 67 -17.51 -0.70 -6.90
CA ARG A 67 -16.86 -1.83 -7.61
C ARG A 67 -16.20 -2.82 -6.66
N VAL A 68 -15.58 -2.35 -5.57
CA VAL A 68 -15.03 -3.24 -4.52
C VAL A 68 -16.14 -4.05 -3.87
N ALA A 69 -17.27 -3.42 -3.54
CA ALA A 69 -18.43 -4.09 -2.95
C ALA A 69 -19.03 -5.15 -3.89
N GLU A 70 -19.16 -4.84 -5.18
CA GLU A 70 -19.61 -5.79 -6.21
C GLU A 70 -18.67 -7.00 -6.33
N ALA A 71 -17.35 -6.77 -6.36
CA ALA A 71 -16.36 -7.84 -6.41
C ALA A 71 -16.44 -8.75 -5.17
N ARG A 72 -16.56 -8.15 -3.98
CA ARG A 72 -16.77 -8.87 -2.72
C ARG A 72 -18.02 -9.75 -2.79
N ALA A 73 -19.14 -9.19 -3.25
CA ALA A 73 -20.41 -9.92 -3.35
C ALA A 73 -20.30 -11.11 -4.30
N ARG A 74 -19.64 -10.95 -5.46
CA ARG A 74 -19.43 -12.04 -6.43
C ARG A 74 -18.55 -13.15 -5.87
N TYR A 75 -17.47 -12.79 -5.17
CA TYR A 75 -16.58 -13.76 -4.51
C TYR A 75 -17.33 -14.57 -3.45
N VAL A 76 -18.03 -13.90 -2.53
CA VAL A 76 -18.80 -14.55 -1.46
C VAL A 76 -19.90 -15.45 -2.04
N LYS A 77 -20.65 -14.94 -3.04
CA LYS A 77 -21.67 -15.72 -3.73
C LYS A 77 -21.10 -16.99 -4.34
N CYS A 78 -19.96 -16.90 -5.05
CA CYS A 78 -19.32 -18.08 -5.63
C CYS A 78 -18.90 -19.09 -4.56
N GLY A 79 -18.39 -18.64 -3.40
CA GLY A 79 -18.06 -19.52 -2.29
C GLY A 79 -19.29 -20.28 -1.77
N LEU A 80 -20.40 -19.57 -1.55
CA LEU A 80 -21.68 -20.17 -1.15
C LEU A 80 -22.18 -21.18 -2.18
N ASP A 81 -22.16 -20.81 -3.47
CA ASP A 81 -22.61 -21.66 -4.57
C ASP A 81 -21.77 -22.94 -4.69
N VAL A 82 -20.46 -22.90 -4.38
CA VAL A 82 -19.59 -24.08 -4.34
C VAL A 82 -19.93 -24.98 -3.15
N THR A 83 -20.22 -24.40 -1.99
CA THR A 83 -20.56 -25.18 -0.78
C THR A 83 -21.97 -25.74 -0.76
N ALA A 84 -22.89 -25.18 -1.56
CA ALA A 84 -24.28 -25.58 -1.60
C ALA A 84 -24.55 -26.85 -2.42
N LYS A 85 -23.53 -27.41 -3.09
CA LYS A 85 -23.67 -28.59 -3.96
C LYS A 85 -23.31 -29.87 -3.20
N ASP A 86 -24.03 -30.94 -3.51
CA ASP A 86 -23.79 -32.28 -2.95
C ASP A 86 -22.63 -33.01 -3.66
N HIS A 87 -21.52 -32.31 -3.91
CA HIS A 87 -20.29 -32.92 -4.41
C HIS A 87 -19.05 -32.18 -3.90
N VAL A 88 -17.90 -32.85 -3.93
CA VAL A 88 -16.61 -32.20 -3.68
C VAL A 88 -16.37 -31.17 -4.78
N ALA A 89 -15.93 -29.96 -4.40
CA ALA A 89 -15.65 -28.88 -5.33
C ALA A 89 -14.69 -29.34 -6.44
N THR A 90 -15.08 -29.10 -7.69
CA THR A 90 -14.27 -29.42 -8.87
C THR A 90 -13.12 -28.41 -9.02
N SER A 91 -12.06 -28.79 -9.74
CA SER A 91 -10.95 -27.85 -10.03
C SER A 91 -11.46 -26.57 -10.69
N THR A 92 -12.37 -26.68 -11.65
CA THR A 92 -12.94 -25.52 -12.37
C THR A 92 -13.67 -24.54 -11.45
N GLU A 93 -14.41 -25.05 -10.47
CA GLU A 93 -15.09 -24.21 -9.47
C GLU A 93 -14.11 -23.52 -8.54
N LEU A 94 -13.08 -24.24 -8.08
CA LEU A 94 -12.02 -23.67 -7.25
C LEU A 94 -11.20 -22.62 -8.01
N ASP A 95 -10.94 -22.84 -9.30
CA ASP A 95 -10.24 -21.89 -10.15
C ASP A 95 -11.07 -20.61 -10.35
N ARG A 96 -12.38 -20.74 -10.61
CA ARG A 96 -13.29 -19.59 -10.67
C ARG A 96 -13.32 -18.82 -9.34
N LEU A 97 -13.42 -19.54 -8.23
CA LEU A 97 -13.41 -18.94 -6.89
C LEU A 97 -12.10 -18.19 -6.64
N ARG A 98 -10.95 -18.75 -7.05
CA ARG A 98 -9.63 -18.12 -6.94
C ARG A 98 -9.55 -16.82 -7.74
N VAL A 99 -10.03 -16.80 -8.99
CA VAL A 99 -10.04 -15.59 -9.82
C VAL A 99 -10.88 -14.48 -9.18
N LEU A 100 -12.06 -14.83 -8.65
CA LEU A 100 -12.93 -13.86 -7.98
C LEU A 100 -12.30 -13.33 -6.68
N ARG A 101 -11.63 -14.19 -5.91
CA ARG A 101 -10.89 -13.78 -4.71
C ARG A 101 -9.78 -12.78 -5.05
N LEU A 102 -8.93 -13.12 -6.03
CA LEU A 102 -7.84 -12.23 -6.47
C LEU A 102 -8.38 -10.89 -6.96
N THR A 103 -9.44 -10.91 -7.78
CA THR A 103 -10.09 -9.68 -8.26
C THR A 103 -10.55 -8.79 -7.10
N TYR A 104 -11.18 -9.38 -6.09
CA TYR A 104 -11.62 -8.65 -4.90
C TYR A 104 -10.43 -8.09 -4.10
N GLU A 105 -9.41 -8.90 -3.84
CA GLU A 105 -8.23 -8.52 -3.07
C GLU A 105 -7.45 -7.37 -3.72
N GLU A 106 -7.22 -7.45 -5.04
CA GLU A 106 -6.50 -6.40 -5.79
C GLU A 106 -7.29 -5.07 -5.82
N LEU A 107 -8.61 -5.14 -6.02
CA LEU A 107 -9.46 -3.95 -5.99
C LEU A 107 -9.52 -3.32 -4.59
N LEU A 108 -9.58 -4.13 -3.53
CA LEU A 108 -9.57 -3.64 -2.15
C LEU A 108 -8.23 -2.98 -1.82
N ALA A 109 -7.11 -3.62 -2.14
CA ALA A 109 -5.78 -3.06 -1.89
C ALA A 109 -5.58 -1.72 -2.62
N SER A 110 -6.02 -1.65 -3.87
CA SER A 110 -5.98 -0.42 -4.68
C SER A 110 -6.88 0.68 -4.12
N PHE A 111 -8.07 0.32 -3.61
CA PHE A 111 -8.98 1.25 -2.96
C PHE A 111 -8.38 1.81 -1.65
N GLU A 112 -7.76 0.97 -0.82
CA GLU A 112 -7.07 1.41 0.40
C GLU A 112 -5.87 2.32 0.10
N ALA A 113 -5.11 2.03 -0.96
CA ALA A 113 -4.05 2.92 -1.42
C ALA A 113 -4.62 4.28 -1.85
N THR A 114 -5.77 4.29 -2.52
CA THR A 114 -6.46 5.53 -2.90
C THR A 114 -6.98 6.30 -1.68
N GLN A 115 -7.50 5.61 -0.67
CA GLN A 115 -7.92 6.23 0.58
C GLN A 115 -6.73 6.91 1.29
N ARG A 116 -5.56 6.26 1.33
CA ARG A 116 -4.34 6.85 1.91
C ARG A 116 -3.90 8.11 1.17
N ILE A 117 -4.06 8.18 -0.16
CA ILE A 117 -3.78 9.39 -0.95
C ILE A 117 -4.66 10.56 -0.48
N ILE A 118 -5.95 10.30 -0.26
CA ILE A 118 -6.93 11.28 0.19
C ILE A 118 -6.64 11.71 1.64
N GLU A 119 -6.41 10.76 2.55
CA GLU A 119 -6.10 11.02 3.96
C GLU A 119 -4.82 11.85 4.14
N ARG A 120 -3.83 11.64 3.25
CA ARG A 120 -2.59 12.42 3.22
C ARG A 120 -2.78 13.83 2.61
N GLY A 121 -3.96 14.16 2.09
CA GLY A 121 -4.26 15.45 1.49
C GLY A 121 -3.58 15.66 0.13
N TYR A 122 -3.22 14.58 -0.57
CA TYR A 122 -2.62 14.67 -1.89
C TYR A 122 -3.63 15.03 -2.98
N VAL A 123 -4.90 14.66 -2.76
CA VAL A 123 -6.04 15.03 -3.61
C VAL A 123 -7.13 15.60 -2.72
N ASN A 124 -7.84 16.61 -3.20
CA ASN A 124 -8.91 17.28 -2.47
C ASN A 124 -10.27 16.88 -3.05
N ILE A 125 -10.93 15.91 -2.42
CA ILE A 125 -12.25 15.41 -2.84
C ILE A 125 -13.38 15.77 -1.85
N ALA A 126 -13.05 16.38 -0.71
CA ALA A 126 -13.98 16.66 0.38
C ALA A 126 -14.68 18.02 0.26
N GLN A 127 -14.24 18.87 -0.67
CA GLN A 127 -14.86 20.16 -0.98
C GLN A 127 -16.00 20.03 -1.99
#